data_AF-A0A085WEV3-F1
#
_entry.id   AF-A0A085WEV3-F1
#
_cell.length_a   1.000
_cell.length_b   1.000
_cell.length_c   1.000
_cell.angle_alpha   90.00
_cell.angle_beta   90.00
_cell.angle_gamma   90.00
#
_symmetry.space_group_name_H-M   'P 1'
#
loop_
_entity.id
_entity.type
_entity.pdbx_description
1 polymer ?
#
loop_
_entity_poly.entity_id
_entity_poly.type
_entity_poly.pdbx_seq_one_letter_code
_entity_poly.pdbx_strand_id
1 'polypeptide(L)'
;MSGSLRLEDTQRERDPEASSTEALLWALRRHGVSVQEEPLRQAVGWGEALALAASWVQRAETPEPPVATLIAGVLELWRRYVPRPWPSTQEEAPQGLPRSFHEAFCAAPLEVRLALAREVAADPRFDAEDALDLGRKLRGLLRAEDRGGELEDILAIWEVQAPHVYRAEPAVLGWRVECALGRPGADVQGALLGLAEWRGHLVPLQKLAEWCLYRGQVGAARAGLTAAWPGVRDSPRLFGWDVEDFAHRAVLTVLDAALLREPTPGEEGLPAQLEPFGPLAPGWLERALSYRTGVWTWSGEPARWSRLSPEHVLLEQQGLVMAFEQELRTRHGWPLGRTQLLHPGLMGLLPEVRPGPHASQEPARTPAALLLPAEWVLSEWARPGSDSRYRHPHAEAAVASALLPWGHFLRRLGLLSSQAHAAWRVRVTRTLGRLPEQFAFADDTALGPEVFKALRGD
;
A
#
# COMPACT_ATOMS: atom_id res chain seq x y z
N MET A 1 -11.14 8.70 -7.13
CA MET A 1 -11.41 10.10 -6.76
C MET A 1 -11.73 10.19 -5.28
N SER A 2 -10.82 10.73 -4.45
CA SER A 2 -11.11 11.08 -3.05
C SER A 2 -11.69 12.50 -3.02
N GLY A 3 -13.01 12.61 -2.83
CA GLY A 3 -13.70 13.88 -2.71
C GLY A 3 -13.47 14.47 -1.31
N SER A 4 -12.37 15.20 -1.13
CA SER A 4 -12.21 16.13 0.00
C SER A 4 -13.28 17.22 -0.14
N LEU A 5 -14.07 17.43 0.91
CA LEU A 5 -14.84 18.67 1.11
C LEU A 5 -13.83 19.83 1.13
N ARG A 6 -13.52 20.37 -0.04
CA ARG A 6 -12.72 21.60 -0.15
C ARG A 6 -13.60 22.73 0.39
N LEU A 7 -13.24 23.22 1.57
CA LEU A 7 -13.66 24.54 2.04
C LEU A 7 -13.37 25.53 0.90
N GLU A 8 -14.40 26.26 0.45
CA GLU A 8 -14.26 27.30 -0.56
C GLU A 8 -13.14 28.28 -0.15
N ASP A 9 -12.25 28.61 -1.09
CA ASP A 9 -11.00 29.37 -0.86
C ASP A 9 -11.23 30.74 -0.18
N THR A 10 -12.45 31.27 -0.21
CA THR A 10 -12.86 32.54 0.42
C THR A 10 -12.86 32.53 1.95
N GLN A 11 -12.81 31.36 2.61
CA GLN A 11 -12.82 31.26 4.08
C GLN A 11 -11.42 31.10 4.69
N ARG A 12 -10.47 30.49 3.95
CA ARG A 12 -9.06 30.38 4.38
C ARG A 12 -8.33 31.72 4.44
N GLU A 13 -8.73 32.68 3.63
CA GLU A 13 -8.13 34.02 3.62
C GLU A 13 -8.55 34.90 4.81
N ARG A 14 -9.62 34.53 5.53
CA ARG A 14 -10.14 35.33 6.65
C ARG A 14 -9.72 34.84 8.03
N ASP A 15 -9.35 33.57 8.18
CA ASP A 15 -8.88 33.04 9.46
C ASP A 15 -8.03 31.76 9.27
N PRO A 16 -6.69 31.81 9.43
CA PRO A 16 -5.82 30.66 9.20
C PRO A 16 -6.03 29.51 10.21
N GLU A 17 -6.79 29.71 11.28
CA GLU A 17 -7.17 28.67 12.25
C GLU A 17 -8.48 27.92 11.92
N ALA A 18 -9.10 28.19 10.76
CA ALA A 18 -10.35 27.55 10.29
C ALA A 18 -10.24 26.05 9.92
N SER A 19 -9.40 25.30 10.64
CA SER A 19 -9.42 23.84 10.77
C SER A 19 -10.38 23.35 11.88
N SER A 20 -11.16 24.25 12.47
CA SER A 20 -11.98 23.99 13.66
C SER A 20 -13.16 23.03 13.40
N THR A 21 -13.54 22.29 14.44
CA THR A 21 -14.75 21.43 14.48
C THR A 21 -16.01 22.17 14.04
N GLU A 22 -16.09 23.48 14.33
CA GLU A 22 -17.21 24.35 13.93
C GLU A 22 -17.28 24.56 12.41
N ALA A 23 -16.14 24.68 11.72
CA ALA A 23 -16.10 24.82 10.26
C ALA A 23 -16.63 23.56 9.55
N LEU A 24 -16.29 22.38 10.09
CA LEU A 24 -16.75 21.09 9.56
C LEU A 24 -18.25 20.86 9.84
N LEU A 25 -18.74 21.23 11.03
CA LEU A 25 -20.17 21.24 11.35
C LEU A 25 -20.95 22.19 10.43
N TRP A 26 -20.41 23.39 10.17
CA TRP A 26 -21.03 24.35 9.28
C TRP A 26 -21.12 23.83 7.84
N ALA A 27 -20.04 23.25 7.31
CA ALA A 27 -20.02 22.66 5.98
C ALA A 27 -21.06 21.53 5.83
N LEU A 28 -21.16 20.63 6.81
CA LEU A 28 -22.15 19.55 6.82
C LEU A 28 -23.59 20.09 6.87
N ARG A 29 -23.85 21.12 7.68
CA ARG A 29 -25.18 21.77 7.75
C ARG A 29 -25.56 22.46 6.43
N ARG A 30 -24.61 23.11 5.75
CA ARG A 30 -24.84 23.73 4.43
C ARG A 30 -25.31 22.71 3.39
N HIS A 31 -24.92 21.45 3.55
CA HIS A 31 -25.30 20.33 2.67
C HIS A 31 -26.45 19.47 3.25
N GLY A 32 -27.25 20.04 4.16
CA GLY A 32 -28.46 19.40 4.68
C GLY A 32 -28.21 18.31 5.73
N VAL A 33 -26.96 18.11 6.17
CA VAL A 33 -26.62 17.10 7.18
C VAL A 33 -26.66 17.72 8.57
N SER A 34 -27.69 17.38 9.35
CA SER A 34 -27.82 17.80 10.74
C SER A 34 -27.14 16.80 11.68
N VAL A 35 -25.91 17.12 12.09
CA VAL A 35 -25.13 16.30 13.04
C VAL A 35 -25.60 16.60 14.46
N GLN A 36 -26.03 15.56 15.19
CA GLN A 36 -26.25 15.64 16.63
C GLN A 36 -24.95 15.27 17.34
N GLU A 37 -24.29 16.25 17.95
CA GLU A 37 -22.96 16.04 18.56
C GLU A 37 -22.98 15.05 19.72
N GLU A 38 -24.02 15.06 20.57
CA GLU A 38 -24.07 14.21 21.77
C GLU A 38 -24.16 12.70 21.42
N PRO A 39 -25.06 12.24 20.52
CA PRO A 39 -25.00 10.87 20.01
C PRO A 39 -23.67 10.51 19.34
N LEU A 40 -23.05 11.47 18.66
CA LEU A 40 -21.73 11.25 18.03
C LEU A 40 -20.65 11.06 19.10
N ARG A 41 -20.62 11.87 20.15
CA ARG A 41 -19.68 11.75 21.29
C ARG A 41 -19.87 10.44 22.06
N GLN A 42 -21.10 9.95 22.15
CA GLN A 42 -21.46 8.72 22.85
C GLN A 42 -21.22 7.45 22.01
N ALA A 43 -20.97 7.56 20.70
CA ALA A 43 -20.66 6.42 19.86
C ALA A 43 -19.30 5.84 20.25
N VAL A 44 -19.31 4.63 20.83
CA VAL A 44 -18.16 3.98 21.46
C VAL A 44 -17.25 3.34 20.40
N GLY A 45 -17.77 3.11 19.19
CA GLY A 45 -17.04 2.48 18.10
C GLY A 45 -17.36 3.05 16.71
N TRP A 46 -16.45 2.77 15.76
CA TRP A 46 -16.56 3.23 14.36
C TRP A 46 -17.87 2.78 13.70
N GLY A 47 -18.33 1.56 13.99
CA GLY A 47 -19.59 1.03 13.44
C GLY A 47 -20.82 1.84 13.88
N GLU A 48 -20.88 2.27 15.14
CA GLU A 48 -21.95 3.12 15.66
C GLU A 48 -21.89 4.52 15.06
N ALA A 49 -20.68 5.10 14.96
CA ALA A 49 -20.46 6.39 14.33
C ALA A 49 -20.81 6.39 12.83
N LEU A 50 -20.49 5.31 12.12
CA LEU A 50 -20.83 5.11 10.71
C LEU A 50 -22.33 4.94 10.51
N ALA A 51 -23.00 4.19 11.40
CA ALA A 51 -24.46 4.05 11.36
C ALA A 51 -25.16 5.39 11.60
N LEU A 52 -24.68 6.17 12.58
CA LEU A 52 -25.17 7.54 12.82
C LEU A 52 -24.94 8.45 11.62
N ALA A 53 -23.73 8.45 11.06
CA ALA A 53 -23.36 9.23 9.88
C ALA A 53 -24.22 8.89 8.66
N ALA A 54 -24.37 7.60 8.35
CA ALA A 54 -25.24 7.14 7.27
C ALA A 54 -26.70 7.55 7.50
N SER A 55 -27.20 7.46 8.74
CA SER A 55 -28.57 7.85 9.08
C SER A 55 -28.82 9.36 8.93
N TRP A 56 -27.83 10.20 9.22
CA TRP A 56 -27.95 11.66 9.10
C TRP A 56 -27.82 12.12 7.66
N VAL A 57 -26.93 11.49 6.88
CA VAL A 57 -26.75 11.80 5.46
C VAL A 57 -27.93 11.31 4.62
N GLN A 58 -28.56 10.17 4.95
CA GLN A 58 -29.79 9.70 4.28
C GLN A 58 -31.00 10.60 4.53
N ARG A 59 -31.00 11.38 5.62
CA ARG A 59 -32.06 12.33 5.95
C ARG A 59 -31.88 13.70 5.27
N ALA A 60 -30.76 13.93 4.58
CA ALA A 60 -30.54 15.16 3.82
C ALA A 60 -31.34 15.12 2.51
N GLU A 61 -32.19 16.13 2.28
CA GLU A 61 -33.15 16.13 1.16
C GLU A 61 -32.47 16.32 -0.22
N THR A 62 -31.21 16.76 -0.28
CA THR A 62 -30.39 16.87 -1.51
C THR A 62 -28.88 16.87 -1.22
N PRO A 63 -28.17 15.72 -1.25
CA PRO A 63 -26.72 15.69 -1.00
C PRO A 63 -25.92 16.05 -2.26
N GLU A 64 -25.60 17.33 -2.42
CA GLU A 64 -24.37 17.75 -3.11
C GLU A 64 -23.41 18.16 -2.01
N PRO A 65 -22.22 17.55 -1.77
CA PRO A 65 -21.42 16.55 -2.51
C PRO A 65 -21.82 15.06 -2.28
N PRO A 66 -21.12 14.06 -2.90
CA PRO A 66 -21.46 12.65 -2.78
C PRO A 66 -21.62 12.15 -1.35
N VAL A 67 -22.55 11.21 -1.13
CA VAL A 67 -22.88 10.62 0.18
C VAL A 67 -21.64 10.15 0.94
N ALA A 68 -20.69 9.50 0.26
CA ALA A 68 -19.43 9.05 0.86
C ALA A 68 -18.58 10.20 1.43
N THR A 69 -18.59 11.37 0.78
CA THR A 69 -17.88 12.58 1.22
C THR A 69 -18.54 13.19 2.47
N LEU A 70 -19.87 13.21 2.52
CA LEU A 70 -20.62 13.70 3.69
C LEU A 70 -20.45 12.75 4.89
N ILE A 71 -20.49 11.44 4.66
CA ILE A 71 -20.21 10.42 5.68
C ILE A 71 -18.78 10.59 6.22
N ALA A 72 -17.78 10.77 5.34
CA ALA A 72 -16.40 11.02 5.76
C ALA A 72 -16.27 12.29 6.62
N GLY A 73 -17.02 13.35 6.31
CA GLY A 73 -17.05 14.58 7.12
C GLY A 73 -17.62 14.35 8.53
N VAL A 74 -18.69 13.57 8.68
CA VAL A 74 -19.27 13.23 9.99
C VAL A 74 -18.32 12.35 10.80
N LEU A 75 -17.63 11.40 10.14
CA LEU A 75 -16.66 10.52 10.79
C LEU A 75 -15.39 11.25 11.23
N GLU A 76 -14.99 12.29 10.49
CA GLU A 76 -13.91 13.19 10.90
C GLU A 76 -14.30 14.02 12.13
N LEU A 77 -15.57 14.47 12.24
CA LEU A 77 -16.09 15.06 13.48
C LEU A 77 -16.05 14.06 14.64
N TRP A 78 -16.51 12.83 14.43
CA TRP A 78 -16.46 11.78 15.44
C TRP A 78 -15.03 11.53 15.94
N ARG A 79 -14.05 11.42 15.05
CA ARG A 79 -12.63 11.26 15.41
C ARG A 79 -12.08 12.39 16.28
N ARG A 80 -12.62 13.60 16.14
CA ARG A 80 -12.26 14.76 16.96
C ARG A 80 -12.95 14.76 18.32
N TYR A 81 -14.11 14.11 18.43
CA TYR A 81 -14.89 13.98 19.66
C TYR A 81 -14.53 12.76 20.50
N VAL A 82 -14.07 11.67 19.88
CA VAL A 82 -13.61 10.48 20.59
C VAL A 82 -12.31 10.83 21.32
N PRO A 83 -12.28 10.75 22.66
CA PRO A 83 -11.02 10.80 23.39
C PRO A 83 -10.17 9.65 22.86
N ARG A 84 -8.96 9.93 22.36
CA ARG A 84 -8.00 8.86 22.03
C ARG A 84 -7.90 7.97 23.27
N PRO A 85 -8.13 6.64 23.19
CA PRO A 85 -7.78 5.78 24.29
C PRO A 85 -6.26 5.64 24.28
N TRP A 86 -5.59 6.58 24.95
CA TRP A 86 -4.34 6.27 25.60
C TRP A 86 -4.71 5.52 26.89
N PRO A 87 -4.04 4.42 27.27
CA PRO A 87 -4.19 3.91 28.61
C PRO A 87 -3.56 4.93 29.57
N SER A 88 -4.37 5.87 30.06
CA SER A 88 -3.98 6.75 31.16
C SER A 88 -4.36 6.07 32.47
N THR A 89 -3.59 5.06 32.88
CA THR A 89 -3.33 4.92 34.30
C THR A 89 -2.52 6.16 34.68
N GLN A 90 -3.08 6.99 35.56
CA GLN A 90 -2.40 8.12 36.20
C GLN A 90 -1.31 7.58 37.15
N GLU A 91 -0.29 6.95 36.59
CA GLU A 91 1.06 7.04 37.12
C GLU A 91 1.70 8.24 36.42
N GLU A 92 2.34 9.13 37.19
CA GLU A 92 3.02 10.31 36.67
C GLU A 92 3.81 9.95 35.42
N ALA A 93 3.36 10.44 34.25
CA ALA A 93 4.05 10.18 33.00
C ALA A 93 5.52 10.61 33.18
N PRO A 94 6.50 9.73 32.95
CA PRO A 94 7.89 10.16 32.93
C PRO A 94 7.96 11.32 31.93
N GLN A 95 8.41 12.48 32.40
CA GLN A 95 8.70 13.58 31.50
C GLN A 95 9.75 13.05 30.54
N GLY A 96 9.42 13.00 29.23
CA GLY A 96 10.36 12.65 28.17
C GLY A 96 11.67 13.43 28.28
N LEU A 97 12.65 13.12 27.44
CA LEU A 97 13.97 13.73 27.56
C LEU A 97 13.90 15.27 27.59
N PRO A 98 14.73 15.93 28.40
CA PRO A 98 14.70 17.38 28.52
C PRO A 98 15.01 18.03 27.17
N ARG A 99 14.38 19.16 26.87
CA ARG A 99 14.61 19.92 25.62
C ARG A 99 16.09 20.20 25.35
N SER A 100 16.89 20.42 26.39
CA SER A 100 18.35 20.61 26.28
C SER A 100 19.08 19.41 25.69
N PHE A 101 18.61 18.18 25.91
CA PHE A 101 19.13 16.98 25.27
C PHE A 101 18.88 17.02 23.76
N HIS A 102 17.64 17.31 23.36
CA HIS A 102 17.25 17.43 21.94
C HIS A 102 18.03 18.52 21.21
N GLU A 103 18.24 19.66 21.85
CA GLU A 103 19.06 20.76 21.31
C GLU A 103 20.52 20.35 21.16
N ALA A 104 21.10 19.69 22.17
CA ALA A 104 22.46 19.17 22.10
C ALA A 104 22.62 18.12 20.99
N PHE A 105 21.67 17.19 20.89
CA PHE A 105 21.63 16.16 19.86
C PHE A 105 21.58 16.78 18.46
N CYS A 106 20.70 17.77 18.24
CA CYS A 106 20.56 18.44 16.95
C CYS A 106 21.78 19.30 16.57
N ALA A 107 22.52 19.83 17.54
CA ALA A 107 23.73 20.61 17.30
C ALA A 107 25.00 19.76 17.13
N ALA A 108 25.00 18.52 17.62
CA ALA A 108 26.16 17.66 17.65
C ALA A 108 26.57 17.12 16.26
N PRO A 109 27.86 16.79 16.04
CA PRO A 109 28.31 15.99 14.88
C PRO A 109 27.69 14.58 14.88
N LEU A 110 27.63 13.93 13.72
CA LEU A 110 26.98 12.61 13.56
C LEU A 110 27.51 11.57 14.56
N GLU A 111 28.83 11.44 14.73
CA GLU A 111 29.41 10.47 15.68
C GLU A 111 28.94 10.67 17.12
N VAL A 112 28.79 11.92 17.53
CA VAL A 112 28.29 12.27 18.86
C VAL A 112 26.79 11.97 18.96
N ARG A 113 26.00 12.20 17.90
CA ARG A 113 24.58 11.80 17.87
C ARG A 113 24.42 10.29 18.01
N LEU A 114 25.26 9.52 17.33
CA LEU A 114 25.25 8.06 17.42
C LEU A 114 25.59 7.59 18.84
N ALA A 115 26.59 8.19 19.47
CA ALA A 115 26.91 7.90 20.88
C ALA A 115 25.73 8.23 21.81
N LEU A 116 25.16 9.45 21.69
CA LEU A 116 24.01 9.89 22.49
C LEU A 116 22.80 8.96 22.29
N ALA A 117 22.51 8.54 21.06
CA ALA A 117 21.40 7.64 20.78
C ALA A 117 21.61 6.21 21.32
N ARG A 118 22.86 5.76 21.50
CA ARG A 118 23.14 4.48 22.18
C ARG A 118 22.95 4.62 23.69
N GLU A 119 23.44 5.72 24.27
CA GLU A 119 23.40 5.97 25.72
C GLU A 119 21.99 6.27 26.24
N VAL A 120 21.15 6.91 25.42
CA VAL A 120 19.81 7.34 25.82
C VAL A 120 18.89 6.19 26.22
N ALA A 121 19.15 4.98 25.70
CA ALA A 121 18.36 3.79 26.01
C ALA A 121 18.43 3.37 27.48
N ALA A 122 19.44 3.84 28.21
CA ALA A 122 19.59 3.63 29.65
C ALA A 122 18.96 4.75 30.50
N ASP A 123 18.50 5.85 29.89
CA ASP A 123 17.83 6.93 30.61
C ASP A 123 16.38 6.54 30.91
N PRO A 124 15.94 6.53 32.18
CA PRO A 124 14.57 6.15 32.55
C PRO A 124 13.49 7.13 32.02
N ARG A 125 13.89 8.29 31.50
CA ARG A 125 12.99 9.27 30.87
C ARG A 125 12.83 9.06 29.36
N PHE A 126 13.63 8.20 28.75
CA PHE A 126 13.53 7.93 27.32
C PHE A 126 12.17 7.29 27.00
N ASP A 127 11.42 7.91 26.10
CA ASP A 127 10.08 7.46 25.74
C ASP A 127 9.90 7.18 24.22
N ALA A 128 8.68 6.77 23.86
CA ALA A 128 8.27 6.48 22.50
C ALA A 128 8.41 7.66 21.53
N GLU A 129 8.07 8.88 21.96
CA GLU A 129 8.15 10.08 21.14
C GLU A 129 9.61 10.47 20.90
N ASP A 130 10.46 10.34 21.92
CA ASP A 130 11.90 10.51 21.81
C ASP A 130 12.51 9.51 20.81
N ALA A 131 12.15 8.22 20.90
CA ALA A 131 12.66 7.21 19.98
C ALA A 131 12.28 7.51 18.52
N LEU A 132 11.04 7.95 18.29
CA LEU A 132 10.56 8.37 16.99
C LEU A 132 11.34 9.58 16.46
N ASP A 133 11.53 10.62 17.27
CA ASP A 133 12.20 11.84 16.83
C ASP A 133 13.69 11.63 16.58
N LEU A 134 14.41 11.03 17.53
CA LEU A 134 15.83 10.72 17.41
C LEU A 134 16.09 9.77 16.24
N GLY A 135 15.31 8.69 16.15
CA GLY A 135 15.45 7.71 15.09
C GLY A 135 15.15 8.28 13.70
N ARG A 136 14.14 9.16 13.56
CA ARG A 136 13.84 9.83 12.28
C ARG A 136 14.99 10.71 11.83
N LYS A 137 15.57 11.49 12.76
CA LYS A 137 16.73 12.37 12.47
C LYS A 137 17.95 11.55 12.05
N LEU A 138 18.26 10.48 12.77
CA LEU A 138 19.39 9.60 12.43
C LEU A 138 19.20 8.88 11.10
N ARG A 139 18.01 8.32 10.88
CA ARG A 139 17.68 7.62 9.63
C ARG A 139 17.92 8.48 8.41
N GLY A 140 17.50 9.75 8.44
CA GLY A 140 17.75 10.69 7.34
C GLY A 140 19.23 10.91 7.05
N LEU A 141 20.04 11.11 8.10
CA LEU A 141 21.48 11.35 8.00
C LEU A 141 22.24 10.10 7.55
N LEU A 142 21.99 8.96 8.19
CA LEU A 142 22.68 7.70 7.90
C LEU A 142 22.37 7.20 6.49
N ARG A 143 21.16 7.42 5.97
CA ARG A 143 20.84 7.13 4.57
C ARG A 143 21.62 7.99 3.59
N ALA A 144 21.80 9.28 3.89
CA ALA A 144 22.57 10.18 3.03
C ALA A 144 24.06 9.80 2.95
N GLU A 145 24.59 9.16 3.99
CA GLU A 145 25.99 8.70 4.08
C GLU A 145 26.18 7.21 3.75
N ASP A 146 25.13 6.48 3.35
CA ASP A 146 25.15 5.01 3.14
C ASP A 146 25.60 4.20 4.39
N ARG A 147 25.30 4.74 5.58
CA ARG A 147 25.64 4.17 6.89
C ARG A 147 24.43 3.57 7.60
N GLY A 148 23.47 3.05 6.84
CA GLY A 148 22.20 2.52 7.37
C GLY A 148 22.37 1.40 8.42
N GLY A 149 23.47 0.64 8.35
CA GLY A 149 23.76 -0.41 9.34
C GLY A 149 23.91 0.10 10.78
N GLU A 150 24.32 1.36 10.96
CA GLU A 150 24.48 1.93 12.31
C GLU A 150 23.14 2.27 12.97
N LEU A 151 22.09 2.47 12.17
CA LEU A 151 20.73 2.58 12.70
C LEU A 151 20.30 1.24 13.30
N GLU A 152 20.59 0.12 12.63
CA GLU A 152 20.28 -1.22 13.14
C GLU A 152 20.95 -1.47 14.50
N ASP A 153 22.22 -1.09 14.64
CA ASP A 153 22.95 -1.26 15.91
C ASP A 153 22.30 -0.47 17.05
N ILE A 154 21.78 0.73 16.76
CA ILE A 154 21.05 1.56 17.73
C ILE A 154 19.70 0.92 18.08
N LEU A 155 18.95 0.47 17.07
CA LEU A 155 17.65 -0.18 17.27
C LEU A 155 17.79 -1.49 18.08
N ALA A 156 18.86 -2.25 17.87
CA ALA A 156 19.18 -3.44 18.65
C ALA A 156 19.47 -3.09 20.13
N ILE A 157 20.18 -1.99 20.40
CA ILE A 157 20.41 -1.49 21.77
C ILE A 157 19.09 -1.09 22.43
N TRP A 158 18.23 -0.37 21.70
CA TRP A 158 16.92 0.06 22.21
C TRP A 158 16.02 -1.13 22.50
N GLU A 159 16.01 -2.16 21.65
CA GLU A 159 15.27 -3.39 21.90
C GLU A 159 15.68 -4.07 23.22
N VAL A 160 16.98 -4.07 23.54
CA VAL A 160 17.50 -4.72 24.74
C VAL A 160 17.29 -3.87 25.99
N GLN A 161 17.60 -2.58 25.93
CA GLN A 161 17.67 -1.71 27.11
C GLN A 161 16.35 -0.96 27.38
N ALA A 162 15.59 -0.64 26.33
CA ALA A 162 14.31 0.05 26.42
C ALA A 162 13.22 -0.66 25.56
N PRO A 163 12.93 -1.96 25.79
CA PRO A 163 12.03 -2.75 24.95
C PRO A 163 10.62 -2.17 24.85
N HIS A 164 10.15 -1.52 25.92
CA HIS A 164 8.82 -0.89 25.97
C HIS A 164 8.75 0.34 25.03
N VAL A 165 9.83 1.13 24.95
CA VAL A 165 9.96 2.25 24.01
C VAL A 165 10.09 1.75 22.57
N TYR A 166 11.01 0.82 22.35
CA TYR A 166 11.27 0.25 21.02
C TYR A 166 10.00 -0.36 20.38
N ARG A 167 9.17 -1.06 21.17
CA ARG A 167 7.93 -1.69 20.70
C ARG A 167 6.72 -0.76 20.67
N ALA A 168 6.80 0.42 21.30
CA ALA A 168 5.67 1.35 21.33
C ALA A 168 5.39 1.94 19.94
N GLU A 169 6.43 2.20 19.16
CA GLU A 169 6.33 2.93 17.89
C GLU A 169 6.48 2.04 16.64
N PRO A 170 5.46 1.96 15.77
CA PRO A 170 5.52 1.14 14.55
C PRO A 170 6.53 1.65 13.53
N ALA A 171 6.84 2.94 13.53
CA ALA A 171 7.85 3.49 12.66
C ALA A 171 9.24 2.95 13.02
N VAL A 172 9.53 2.81 14.33
CA VAL A 172 10.79 2.26 14.85
C VAL A 172 10.94 0.79 14.42
N LEU A 173 9.88 -0.01 14.62
CA LEU A 173 9.82 -1.39 14.15
C LEU A 173 9.96 -1.48 12.61
N GLY A 174 9.31 -0.57 11.89
CA GLY A 174 9.39 -0.49 10.44
C GLY A 174 10.81 -0.23 9.94
N TRP A 175 11.54 0.70 10.57
CA TRP A 175 12.93 1.01 10.19
C TRP A 175 13.87 -0.17 10.34
N ARG A 176 13.64 -1.06 11.32
CA ARG A 176 14.41 -2.30 11.43
C ARG A 176 14.23 -3.21 10.23
N VAL A 177 12.99 -3.32 9.73
CA VAL A 177 12.71 -4.07 8.50
C VAL A 177 13.43 -3.45 7.31
N GLU A 178 13.43 -2.11 7.19
CA GLU A 178 14.14 -1.40 6.12
C GLU A 178 15.66 -1.63 6.20
N CYS A 179 16.24 -1.59 7.41
CA CYS A 179 17.67 -1.86 7.63
C CYS A 179 18.01 -3.31 7.26
N ALA A 180 17.19 -4.28 7.67
CA ALA A 180 17.37 -5.68 7.33
C ALA A 180 17.28 -5.91 5.81
N LEU A 181 16.33 -5.26 5.12
CA LEU A 181 16.20 -5.35 3.67
C LEU A 181 17.38 -4.73 2.91
N GLY A 182 18.04 -3.72 3.48
CA GLY A 182 19.24 -3.09 2.93
C GLY A 182 20.53 -3.89 3.14
N ARG A 183 20.52 -4.91 4.01
CA ARG A 183 21.74 -5.64 4.41
C ARG A 183 21.69 -7.12 4.00
N PRO A 184 22.64 -7.60 3.18
CA PRO A 184 22.73 -9.02 2.85
C PRO A 184 22.84 -9.90 4.10
N GLY A 185 22.02 -10.94 4.18
CA GLY A 185 22.04 -11.93 5.27
C GLY A 185 21.38 -11.50 6.59
N ALA A 186 20.78 -10.31 6.65
CA ALA A 186 20.02 -9.89 7.83
C ALA A 186 18.70 -10.65 7.98
N ASP A 187 18.18 -10.72 9.23
CA ASP A 187 16.93 -11.40 9.55
C ASP A 187 15.69 -10.54 9.22
N VAL A 188 15.36 -10.47 7.93
CA VAL A 188 14.17 -9.76 7.45
C VAL A 188 12.89 -10.39 8.01
N GLN A 189 12.86 -11.71 8.20
CA GLN A 189 11.69 -12.42 8.69
C GLN A 189 11.38 -12.04 10.14
N GLY A 190 12.38 -12.10 11.02
CA GLY A 190 12.25 -11.70 12.43
C GLY A 190 11.83 -10.24 12.57
N ALA A 191 12.43 -9.33 11.78
CA ALA A 191 12.05 -7.92 11.79
C ALA A 191 10.57 -7.71 11.38
N LEU A 192 10.11 -8.37 10.31
CA LEU A 192 8.73 -8.22 9.84
C LEU A 192 7.71 -8.85 10.81
N LEU A 193 8.08 -9.96 11.47
CA LEU A 193 7.28 -10.54 12.55
C LEU A 193 7.13 -9.58 13.73
N GLY A 194 8.22 -8.93 14.16
CA GLY A 194 8.18 -7.93 15.23
C GLY A 194 7.24 -6.77 14.90
N LEU A 195 7.22 -6.30 13.64
CA LEU A 195 6.26 -5.30 13.19
C LEU A 195 4.81 -5.82 13.17
N ALA A 196 4.61 -7.08 12.77
CA ALA A 196 3.28 -7.71 12.68
C ALA A 196 2.58 -7.86 14.04
N GLU A 197 3.33 -7.96 15.14
CA GLU A 197 2.79 -8.01 16.49
C GLU A 197 2.15 -6.68 16.92
N TRP A 198 2.50 -5.57 16.27
CA TRP A 198 2.00 -4.24 16.61
C TRP A 198 0.58 -3.99 16.07
N ARG A 199 -0.38 -3.76 16.96
CA ARG A 199 -1.84 -3.80 16.65
C ARG A 199 -2.47 -2.49 16.11
N GLY A 200 -1.69 -1.48 15.73
CA GLY A 200 -2.24 -0.14 15.46
C GLY A 200 -2.27 0.34 13.99
N HIS A 201 -1.47 -0.22 13.07
CA HIS A 201 -1.34 0.28 11.68
C HIS A 201 -0.90 -0.82 10.71
N LEU A 202 -1.80 -1.13 9.78
CA LEU A 202 -1.61 -2.10 8.69
C LEU A 202 -0.72 -1.58 7.56
N VAL A 203 -0.78 -0.27 7.30
CA VAL A 203 -0.15 0.35 6.11
C VAL A 203 1.37 0.17 6.10
N PRO A 204 2.12 0.44 7.21
CA PRO A 204 3.56 0.20 7.23
C PRO A 204 3.91 -1.27 6.99
N LEU A 205 3.16 -2.20 7.59
CA LEU A 205 3.37 -3.63 7.42
C LEU A 205 3.15 -4.07 5.97
N GLN A 206 2.03 -3.68 5.35
CA GLN A 206 1.74 -4.01 3.95
C GLN A 206 2.82 -3.47 3.01
N LYS A 207 3.21 -2.20 3.20
CA LYS A 207 4.28 -1.57 2.41
C LYS A 207 5.60 -2.33 2.52
N LEU A 208 5.99 -2.73 3.72
CA LEU A 208 7.24 -3.46 3.94
C LEU A 208 7.17 -4.92 3.47
N ALA A 209 6.00 -5.56 3.55
CA ALA A 209 5.75 -6.86 2.95
C ALA A 209 5.84 -6.79 1.42
N GLU A 210 5.35 -5.72 0.79
CA GLU A 210 5.53 -5.49 -0.65
C GLU A 210 7.00 -5.31 -1.02
N TRP A 211 7.78 -4.59 -0.22
CA TRP A 211 9.21 -4.49 -0.42
C TRP A 211 9.87 -5.87 -0.37
N CYS A 212 9.51 -6.70 0.63
CA CYS A 212 9.96 -8.08 0.71
C CYS A 212 9.61 -8.87 -0.57
N LEU A 213 8.36 -8.82 -1.02
CA LEU A 213 7.90 -9.47 -2.25
C LEU A 213 8.67 -9.00 -3.49
N TYR A 214 8.85 -7.69 -3.62
CA TYR A 214 9.59 -7.05 -4.72
C TYR A 214 11.03 -7.54 -4.82
N ARG A 215 11.67 -7.80 -3.67
CA ARG A 215 13.04 -8.31 -3.55
C ARG A 215 13.13 -9.84 -3.50
N GLY A 216 12.02 -10.56 -3.66
CA GLY A 216 11.97 -12.02 -3.64
C GLY A 216 12.02 -12.66 -2.25
N GLN A 217 11.88 -11.88 -1.18
CA GLN A 217 11.80 -12.33 0.22
C GLN A 217 10.40 -12.83 0.59
N VAL A 218 9.87 -13.78 -0.20
CA VAL A 218 8.50 -14.29 -0.06
C VAL A 218 8.27 -14.95 1.31
N GLY A 219 9.28 -15.66 1.84
CA GLY A 219 9.20 -16.30 3.15
C GLY A 219 8.99 -15.29 4.29
N ALA A 220 9.73 -14.18 4.27
CA ALA A 220 9.57 -13.10 5.24
C ALA A 220 8.19 -12.45 5.13
N ALA A 221 7.77 -12.08 3.90
CA ALA A 221 6.45 -11.49 3.65
C ALA A 221 5.31 -12.40 4.14
N ARG A 222 5.39 -13.70 3.85
CA ARG A 222 4.44 -14.70 4.36
C ARG A 222 4.36 -14.67 5.88
N ALA A 223 5.51 -14.76 6.56
CA ALA A 223 5.55 -14.82 8.01
C ALA A 223 4.87 -13.59 8.65
N GLY A 224 5.23 -12.38 8.20
CA GLY A 224 4.65 -11.14 8.72
C GLY A 224 3.15 -11.01 8.43
N LEU A 225 2.71 -11.28 7.19
CA LEU A 225 1.29 -11.16 6.82
C LEU A 225 0.41 -12.19 7.55
N THR A 226 0.87 -13.43 7.69
CA THR A 226 0.15 -14.45 8.45
C THR A 226 0.09 -14.13 9.95
N ALA A 227 1.19 -13.62 10.53
CA ALA A 227 1.22 -13.24 11.95
C ALA A 227 0.28 -12.07 12.27
N ALA A 228 0.17 -11.09 11.38
CA ALA A 228 -0.72 -9.94 11.58
C ALA A 228 -2.20 -10.27 11.36
N TRP A 229 -2.52 -11.34 10.62
CA TRP A 229 -3.89 -11.63 10.18
C TRP A 229 -4.95 -11.62 11.30
N PRO A 230 -4.75 -12.25 12.48
CA PRO A 230 -5.74 -12.19 13.56
C PRO A 230 -6.05 -10.75 13.99
N GLY A 231 -5.02 -9.90 14.09
CA GLY A 231 -5.18 -8.49 14.44
C GLY A 231 -5.88 -7.68 13.36
N VAL A 232 -5.71 -8.04 12.08
CA VAL A 232 -6.38 -7.41 10.93
C VAL A 232 -7.84 -7.80 10.86
N ARG A 233 -8.12 -9.11 10.87
CA ARG A 233 -9.46 -9.68 10.79
C ARG A 233 -10.37 -9.15 11.89
N ASP A 234 -9.85 -9.07 13.11
CA ASP A 234 -10.63 -8.69 14.29
C ASP A 234 -10.56 -7.18 14.58
N SER A 235 -9.99 -6.38 13.67
CA SER A 235 -9.80 -4.94 13.89
C SER A 235 -11.09 -4.15 13.73
N PRO A 236 -11.56 -3.43 14.77
CA PRO A 236 -12.70 -2.52 14.64
C PRO A 236 -12.36 -1.22 13.90
N ARG A 237 -11.08 -1.02 13.52
CA ARG A 237 -10.57 0.22 12.91
C ARG A 237 -10.41 0.13 11.39
N LEU A 238 -10.40 -1.07 10.83
CA LEU A 238 -10.23 -1.30 9.41
C LEU A 238 -11.58 -1.38 8.72
N PHE A 239 -11.66 -0.88 7.49
CA PHE A 239 -12.85 -1.12 6.67
C PHE A 239 -12.83 -2.54 6.11
N GLY A 240 -14.00 -3.10 5.78
CA GLY A 240 -14.09 -4.45 5.21
C GLY A 240 -13.22 -4.65 3.97
N TRP A 241 -13.12 -3.63 3.11
CA TRP A 241 -12.27 -3.69 1.92
C TRP A 241 -10.76 -3.68 2.25
N ASP A 242 -10.32 -3.03 3.34
CA ASP A 242 -8.91 -3.10 3.78
C ASP A 242 -8.57 -4.52 4.25
N VAL A 243 -9.52 -5.19 4.93
CA VAL A 243 -9.38 -6.57 5.40
C VAL A 243 -9.34 -7.53 4.23
N GLU A 244 -10.22 -7.35 3.23
CA GLU A 244 -10.24 -8.15 2.00
C GLU A 244 -8.95 -7.98 1.17
N ASP A 245 -8.46 -6.75 1.00
CA ASP A 245 -7.21 -6.47 0.28
C ASP A 245 -6.01 -7.08 0.98
N PHE A 246 -5.96 -7.01 2.32
CA PHE A 246 -4.94 -7.69 3.10
C PHE A 246 -5.03 -9.21 2.95
N ALA A 247 -6.23 -9.78 3.07
CA ALA A 247 -6.47 -11.22 2.96
C ALA A 247 -6.03 -11.75 1.60
N HIS A 248 -6.43 -11.09 0.50
CA HIS A 248 -5.98 -11.45 -0.84
C HIS A 248 -4.46 -11.45 -0.95
N ARG A 249 -3.79 -10.41 -0.43
CA ARG A 249 -2.32 -10.32 -0.49
C ARG A 249 -1.66 -11.43 0.32
N ALA A 250 -2.17 -11.72 1.51
CA ALA A 250 -1.64 -12.77 2.38
C ALA A 250 -1.84 -14.16 1.76
N VAL A 251 -3.04 -14.47 1.26
CA VAL A 251 -3.35 -15.73 0.58
C VAL A 251 -2.41 -15.97 -0.60
N LEU A 252 -2.27 -14.99 -1.51
CA LEU A 252 -1.39 -15.13 -2.67
C LEU A 252 0.08 -15.31 -2.26
N THR A 253 0.51 -14.63 -1.18
CA THR A 253 1.88 -14.78 -0.64
C THR A 253 2.11 -16.17 -0.04
N VAL A 254 1.10 -16.78 0.59
CA VAL A 254 1.16 -18.18 1.06
C VAL A 254 1.28 -19.14 -0.12
N LEU A 255 0.53 -18.92 -1.21
CA LEU A 255 0.67 -19.71 -2.43
C LEU A 255 2.10 -19.63 -2.99
N ASP A 256 2.66 -18.42 -3.06
CA ASP A 256 4.03 -18.24 -3.57
C ASP A 256 5.08 -18.90 -2.70
N ALA A 257 4.94 -18.81 -1.39
CA ALA A 257 5.82 -19.50 -0.47
C ALA A 257 5.74 -21.03 -0.63
N ALA A 258 4.56 -21.59 -0.93
CA ALA A 258 4.39 -23.01 -1.21
C ALA A 258 5.06 -23.39 -2.55
N LEU A 259 4.84 -22.59 -3.60
CA LEU A 259 5.42 -22.82 -4.93
C LEU A 259 6.96 -22.75 -4.95
N LEU A 260 7.56 -21.94 -4.07
CA LEU A 260 9.02 -21.89 -3.91
C LEU A 260 9.61 -23.17 -3.28
N ARG A 261 8.83 -23.88 -2.47
CA ARG A 261 9.26 -25.15 -1.85
C ARG A 261 9.01 -26.32 -2.80
N GLU A 262 7.85 -26.32 -3.44
CA GLU A 262 7.37 -27.39 -4.31
C GLU A 262 6.73 -26.79 -5.57
N PRO A 263 7.27 -27.05 -6.79
CA PRO A 263 6.75 -26.47 -8.04
C PRO A 263 5.30 -26.85 -8.37
N THR A 264 4.84 -27.98 -7.83
CA THR A 264 3.45 -28.43 -7.82
C THR A 264 3.12 -28.82 -6.38
N PRO A 265 2.74 -27.84 -5.54
CA PRO A 265 2.46 -28.12 -4.14
C PRO A 265 1.23 -29.03 -4.06
N GLY A 266 1.33 -30.11 -3.29
CA GLY A 266 0.22 -31.03 -3.11
C GLY A 266 -0.99 -30.33 -2.47
N GLU A 267 -2.19 -30.71 -2.89
CA GLU A 267 -3.45 -30.16 -2.38
C GLU A 267 -3.69 -30.45 -0.89
N GLU A 268 -2.92 -31.34 -0.26
CA GLU A 268 -3.15 -31.76 1.13
C GLU A 268 -2.69 -30.73 2.18
N GLY A 269 -1.60 -29.99 1.92
CA GLY A 269 -1.00 -29.08 2.91
C GLY A 269 -1.36 -27.60 2.73
N LEU A 270 -1.86 -27.22 1.56
CA LEU A 270 -2.15 -25.83 1.21
C LEU A 270 -3.48 -25.32 1.79
N PRO A 271 -4.58 -26.10 1.78
CA PRO A 271 -5.83 -25.71 2.43
C PRO A 271 -5.65 -25.37 3.91
N ALA A 272 -4.88 -26.17 4.65
CA ALA A 272 -4.61 -25.92 6.08
C ALA A 272 -3.84 -24.60 6.32
N GLN A 273 -2.95 -24.21 5.40
CA GLN A 273 -2.23 -22.93 5.50
C GLN A 273 -3.12 -21.72 5.13
N LEU A 274 -4.19 -21.94 4.36
CA LEU A 274 -5.11 -20.92 3.88
C LEU A 274 -6.38 -20.80 4.74
N GLU A 275 -6.74 -21.86 5.47
CA GLU A 275 -7.89 -21.92 6.38
C GLU A 275 -8.03 -20.69 7.29
N PRO A 276 -6.95 -20.12 7.88
CA PRO A 276 -7.08 -18.95 8.74
C PRO A 276 -7.72 -17.74 8.04
N PHE A 277 -7.52 -17.58 6.72
CA PHE A 277 -8.03 -16.45 5.94
C PHE A 277 -9.51 -16.58 5.55
N GLY A 278 -10.15 -17.69 5.93
CA GLY A 278 -11.55 -17.97 5.67
C GLY A 278 -11.76 -18.83 4.41
N PRO A 279 -13.03 -19.14 4.11
CA PRO A 279 -13.36 -19.98 2.97
C PRO A 279 -13.02 -19.29 1.66
N LEU A 280 -12.21 -19.94 0.84
CA LEU A 280 -11.95 -19.52 -0.54
C LEU A 280 -13.12 -19.96 -1.44
N ALA A 281 -13.37 -19.19 -2.50
CA ALA A 281 -14.36 -19.58 -3.50
C ALA A 281 -13.99 -20.96 -4.12
N PRO A 282 -14.97 -21.87 -4.32
CA PRO A 282 -14.69 -23.16 -4.93
C PRO A 282 -13.94 -23.04 -6.27
N GLY A 283 -12.94 -23.89 -6.50
CA GLY A 283 -12.14 -23.87 -7.73
C GLY A 283 -11.17 -22.67 -7.85
N TRP A 284 -11.10 -21.79 -6.85
CA TRP A 284 -10.20 -20.62 -6.91
C TRP A 284 -8.74 -21.03 -6.75
N LEU A 285 -8.45 -21.97 -5.85
CA LEU A 285 -7.08 -22.40 -5.53
C LEU A 285 -6.44 -23.07 -6.74
N GLU A 286 -7.15 -24.00 -7.37
CA GLU A 286 -6.76 -24.73 -8.56
C GLU A 286 -6.51 -23.78 -9.72
N ARG A 287 -7.38 -22.78 -9.88
CA ARG A 287 -7.17 -21.70 -10.87
C ARG A 287 -5.92 -20.90 -10.55
N ALA A 288 -5.79 -20.36 -9.35
CA ALA A 288 -4.65 -19.55 -8.94
C ALA A 288 -3.32 -20.30 -9.10
N LEU A 289 -3.27 -21.59 -8.72
CA LEU A 289 -2.12 -22.46 -8.93
C LEU A 289 -1.86 -22.72 -10.40
N SER A 290 -2.88 -23.03 -11.21
CA SER A 290 -2.72 -23.28 -12.64
C SER A 290 -2.12 -22.06 -13.36
N TYR A 291 -2.56 -20.87 -12.98
CA TYR A 291 -2.02 -19.62 -13.48
C TYR A 291 -0.58 -19.38 -13.00
N ARG A 292 -0.31 -19.52 -11.69
CA ARG A 292 1.02 -19.30 -11.09
C ARG A 292 2.04 -20.40 -11.40
N THR A 293 1.64 -21.55 -11.93
CA THR A 293 2.57 -22.59 -12.40
C THR A 293 2.79 -22.52 -13.91
N GLY A 294 1.99 -21.72 -14.62
CA GLY A 294 2.00 -21.67 -16.08
C GLY A 294 1.40 -22.93 -16.72
N VAL A 295 0.76 -23.81 -15.96
CA VAL A 295 -0.01 -24.96 -16.48
C VAL A 295 -1.13 -24.46 -17.37
N TRP A 296 -1.77 -23.37 -16.98
CA TRP A 296 -2.66 -22.66 -17.88
C TRP A 296 -1.86 -21.77 -18.82
N THR A 297 -1.86 -22.10 -20.11
CA THR A 297 -1.33 -21.25 -21.17
C THR A 297 -2.48 -20.53 -21.86
N TRP A 298 -2.47 -19.21 -21.86
CA TRP A 298 -3.40 -18.43 -22.68
C TRP A 298 -3.20 -18.81 -24.15
N SER A 299 -4.23 -19.33 -24.80
CA SER A 299 -4.18 -19.84 -26.18
C SER A 299 -4.76 -18.87 -27.21
N GLY A 300 -5.13 -17.67 -26.78
CA GLY A 300 -6.27 -16.99 -27.38
C GLY A 300 -6.09 -16.50 -28.82
N GLU A 301 -7.23 -16.43 -29.48
CA GLU A 301 -7.38 -15.98 -30.85
C GLU A 301 -7.78 -14.50 -30.87
N PRO A 302 -7.00 -13.60 -31.49
CA PRO A 302 -7.31 -12.17 -31.58
C PRO A 302 -8.72 -11.87 -32.14
N ALA A 303 -9.21 -12.74 -33.04
CA ALA A 303 -10.52 -12.63 -33.67
C ALA A 303 -11.70 -12.86 -32.70
N ARG A 304 -11.45 -13.48 -31.53
CA ARG A 304 -12.48 -13.78 -30.53
C ARG A 304 -12.84 -12.56 -29.69
N TRP A 305 -11.89 -11.65 -29.43
CA TRP A 305 -12.03 -10.50 -28.53
C TRP A 305 -13.18 -9.55 -28.88
N SER A 306 -13.41 -9.32 -30.17
CA SER A 306 -14.50 -8.45 -30.65
C SER A 306 -15.89 -9.04 -30.43
N ARG A 307 -15.98 -10.35 -30.13
CA ARG A 307 -17.22 -11.10 -29.94
C ARG A 307 -17.51 -11.44 -28.47
N LEU A 308 -16.58 -11.11 -27.56
CA LEU A 308 -16.75 -11.40 -26.14
C LEU A 308 -17.74 -10.45 -25.49
N SER A 309 -18.55 -10.97 -24.57
CA SER A 309 -19.31 -10.12 -23.65
C SER A 309 -18.35 -9.42 -22.66
N PRO A 310 -18.75 -8.30 -22.03
CA PRO A 310 -17.92 -7.61 -21.04
C PRO A 310 -17.31 -8.50 -19.96
N GLU A 311 -18.12 -9.40 -19.40
CA GLU A 311 -17.69 -10.36 -18.38
C GLU A 311 -16.60 -11.30 -18.89
N HIS A 312 -16.74 -11.79 -20.12
CA HIS A 312 -15.70 -12.63 -20.73
C HIS A 312 -14.43 -11.85 -21.08
N VAL A 313 -14.53 -10.56 -21.42
CA VAL A 313 -13.33 -9.73 -21.62
C VAL A 313 -12.54 -9.59 -20.31
N LEU A 314 -13.22 -9.36 -19.19
CA LEU A 314 -12.55 -9.28 -17.88
C LEU A 314 -11.84 -10.58 -17.52
N LEU A 315 -12.49 -11.73 -17.74
CA LEU A 315 -11.89 -13.04 -17.51
C LEU A 315 -10.66 -13.28 -18.40
N GLU A 316 -10.72 -12.90 -19.67
CA GLU A 316 -9.59 -13.00 -20.60
C GLU A 316 -8.45 -12.04 -20.23
N GLN A 317 -8.75 -10.81 -19.79
CA GLN A 317 -7.74 -9.87 -19.27
C GLN A 317 -7.04 -10.44 -18.04
N GLN A 318 -7.79 -10.97 -17.07
CA GLN A 318 -7.23 -11.60 -15.87
C GLN A 318 -6.31 -12.77 -16.23
N GLY A 319 -6.79 -13.68 -17.09
CA GLY A 319 -5.98 -14.80 -17.55
C GLY A 319 -4.70 -14.33 -18.27
N LEU A 320 -4.79 -13.29 -19.10
CA LEU A 320 -3.64 -12.77 -19.84
C LEU A 320 -2.60 -12.08 -18.93
N VAL A 321 -3.06 -11.33 -17.92
CA VAL A 321 -2.16 -10.74 -16.91
C VAL A 321 -1.45 -11.83 -16.13
N MET A 322 -2.16 -12.89 -15.74
CA MET A 322 -1.55 -14.02 -15.05
C MET A 322 -0.57 -14.82 -15.93
N ALA A 323 -0.88 -15.01 -17.22
CA ALA A 323 0.08 -15.60 -18.17
C ALA A 323 1.34 -14.73 -18.33
N PHE A 324 1.19 -13.41 -18.24
CA PHE A 324 2.30 -12.47 -18.27
C PHE A 324 3.18 -12.51 -17.01
N GLU A 325 2.61 -12.80 -15.84
CA GLU A 325 3.42 -13.06 -14.63
C GLU A 325 4.40 -14.22 -14.86
N GLN A 326 3.97 -15.29 -15.53
CA GLN A 326 4.85 -16.40 -15.90
C GLN A 326 5.93 -15.99 -16.91
N GLU A 327 5.57 -15.18 -17.90
CA GLU A 327 6.52 -14.61 -18.86
C GLU A 327 7.62 -13.78 -18.17
N LEU A 328 7.24 -12.95 -17.19
CA LEU A 328 8.21 -12.14 -16.43
C LEU A 328 9.16 -12.99 -15.60
N ARG A 329 8.70 -14.08 -15.00
CA ARG A 329 9.58 -15.01 -14.27
C ARG A 329 10.54 -15.72 -15.22
N THR A 330 10.02 -16.28 -16.30
CA THR A 330 10.79 -17.16 -17.20
C THR A 330 11.73 -16.40 -18.13
N ARG A 331 11.33 -15.24 -18.66
CA ARG A 331 12.12 -14.47 -19.63
C ARG A 331 12.83 -13.27 -19.05
N HIS A 332 12.25 -12.65 -18.02
CA HIS A 332 12.82 -11.45 -17.39
C HIS A 332 13.49 -11.76 -16.04
N GLY A 333 13.44 -13.02 -15.58
CA GLY A 333 14.07 -13.46 -14.34
C GLY A 333 13.47 -12.82 -13.08
N TRP A 334 12.22 -12.34 -13.15
CA TRP A 334 11.59 -11.71 -11.99
C TRP A 334 11.32 -12.75 -10.90
N PRO A 335 11.54 -12.40 -9.62
CA PRO A 335 11.17 -13.28 -8.53
C PRO A 335 9.65 -13.38 -8.43
N LEU A 336 9.19 -14.54 -7.92
CA LEU A 336 7.77 -14.87 -7.80
C LEU A 336 6.95 -13.80 -7.06
N GLY A 337 7.46 -13.32 -5.91
CA GLY A 337 6.77 -12.29 -5.14
C GLY A 337 6.60 -10.96 -5.91
N ARG A 338 7.56 -10.58 -6.76
CA ARG A 338 7.49 -9.34 -7.54
C ARG A 338 6.41 -9.40 -8.61
N THR A 339 6.22 -10.57 -9.24
CA THR A 339 5.18 -10.71 -10.28
C THR A 339 3.77 -10.65 -9.69
N GLN A 340 3.55 -11.15 -8.48
CA GLN A 340 2.27 -11.01 -7.79
C GLN A 340 1.84 -9.55 -7.60
N LEU A 341 2.79 -8.63 -7.37
CA LEU A 341 2.50 -7.22 -7.15
C LEU A 341 1.89 -6.53 -8.38
N LEU A 342 2.04 -7.14 -9.56
CA LEU A 342 1.53 -6.59 -10.81
C LEU A 342 0.02 -6.71 -10.93
N HIS A 343 -0.55 -7.80 -10.45
CA HIS A 343 -1.92 -8.16 -10.76
C HIS A 343 -2.92 -7.04 -10.44
N PRO A 344 -2.97 -6.47 -9.21
CA PRO A 344 -3.93 -5.41 -8.90
C PRO A 344 -3.66 -4.13 -9.69
N GLY A 345 -2.39 -3.73 -9.81
CA GLY A 345 -2.01 -2.47 -10.44
C GLY A 345 -2.18 -2.48 -11.96
N LEU A 346 -1.74 -3.54 -12.63
CA LEU A 346 -1.91 -3.68 -14.08
C LEU A 346 -3.39 -3.82 -14.45
N MET A 347 -4.17 -4.63 -13.70
CA MET A 347 -5.62 -4.72 -13.92
C MET A 347 -6.32 -3.38 -13.74
N GLY A 348 -5.92 -2.56 -12.77
CA GLY A 348 -6.45 -1.21 -12.57
C GLY A 348 -6.10 -0.20 -13.67
N LEU A 349 -5.06 -0.47 -14.46
CA LEU A 349 -4.69 0.36 -15.62
C LEU A 349 -5.37 -0.07 -16.92
N LEU A 350 -5.84 -1.33 -16.98
CA LEU A 350 -6.53 -1.83 -18.17
C LEU A 350 -7.92 -1.20 -18.28
N PRO A 351 -8.39 -0.90 -19.50
CA PRO A 351 -9.73 -0.37 -19.71
C PRO A 351 -10.80 -1.29 -19.11
N GLU A 352 -11.62 -0.73 -18.21
CA GLU A 352 -12.79 -1.43 -17.69
C GLU A 352 -13.84 -1.59 -18.79
N VAL A 353 -14.39 -2.80 -18.93
CA VAL A 353 -15.58 -3.02 -19.76
C VAL A 353 -16.81 -2.87 -18.88
N ARG A 354 -17.16 -1.64 -18.49
CA ARG A 354 -18.39 -1.40 -17.70
C ARG A 354 -19.63 -1.44 -18.59
N PRO A 355 -20.71 -2.13 -18.18
CA PRO A 355 -22.05 -1.83 -18.64
C PRO A 355 -22.56 -0.61 -17.85
N GLY A 356 -22.46 0.59 -18.42
CA GLY A 356 -22.93 1.84 -17.80
C GLY A 356 -23.69 2.73 -18.79
N PRO A 357 -24.56 3.64 -18.31
CA PRO A 357 -25.47 4.44 -19.15
C PRO A 357 -24.76 5.45 -20.08
N HIS A 358 -23.44 5.60 -19.96
CA HIS A 358 -22.59 6.40 -20.85
C HIS A 358 -21.72 5.57 -21.79
N ALA A 359 -22.03 4.28 -22.00
CA ALA A 359 -21.44 3.43 -23.05
C ALA A 359 -21.83 3.88 -24.48
N SER A 360 -22.16 5.16 -24.66
CA SER A 360 -22.50 5.77 -25.93
C SER A 360 -21.22 6.23 -26.62
N GLN A 361 -20.56 5.27 -27.27
CA GLN A 361 -19.63 5.36 -28.41
C GLN A 361 -18.61 4.23 -28.21
N GLU A 362 -18.99 3.00 -28.57
CA GLU A 362 -18.04 1.90 -28.61
C GLU A 362 -16.96 2.23 -29.65
N PRO A 363 -15.69 2.50 -29.25
CA PRO A 363 -14.61 2.37 -30.19
C PRO A 363 -14.56 0.90 -30.60
N ALA A 364 -14.14 0.62 -31.83
CA ALA A 364 -13.90 -0.75 -32.27
C ALA A 364 -13.17 -1.54 -31.17
N ARG A 365 -13.79 -2.63 -30.68
CA ARG A 365 -13.25 -3.57 -29.68
C ARG A 365 -12.05 -4.31 -30.26
N THR A 366 -10.98 -3.58 -30.52
CA THR A 366 -9.70 -4.15 -30.93
C THR A 366 -9.00 -4.67 -29.67
N PRO A 367 -8.25 -5.79 -29.77
CA PRO A 367 -7.45 -6.26 -28.64
C PRO A 367 -6.55 -5.16 -28.08
N ALA A 368 -5.94 -4.33 -28.94
CA ALA A 368 -5.11 -3.20 -28.52
C ALA A 368 -5.85 -2.19 -27.63
N ALA A 369 -7.13 -1.88 -27.94
CA ALA A 369 -7.93 -0.94 -27.16
C ALA A 369 -8.41 -1.52 -25.82
N LEU A 370 -8.41 -2.85 -25.66
CA LEU A 370 -8.80 -3.54 -24.43
C LEU A 370 -7.61 -3.95 -23.56
N LEU A 371 -6.41 -4.01 -24.15
CA LEU A 371 -5.22 -4.60 -23.52
C LEU A 371 -4.10 -3.59 -23.30
N LEU A 372 -4.21 -2.39 -23.83
CA LEU A 372 -3.27 -1.30 -23.55
C LEU A 372 -3.95 -0.22 -22.71
N PRO A 373 -3.32 0.22 -21.60
CA PRO A 373 -3.75 1.41 -20.88
C PRO A 373 -3.91 2.62 -21.80
N ALA A 374 -5.01 3.34 -21.60
CA ALA A 374 -5.24 4.60 -22.29
C ALA A 374 -4.22 5.65 -21.83
N GLU A 375 -3.89 6.61 -22.70
CA GLU A 375 -2.90 7.64 -22.38
C GLU A 375 -3.30 8.50 -21.19
N TRP A 376 -4.57 8.85 -21.08
CA TRP A 376 -5.08 9.63 -19.95
C TRP A 376 -4.98 8.84 -18.64
N VAL A 377 -5.25 7.52 -18.65
CA VAL A 377 -5.09 6.64 -17.48
C VAL A 377 -3.63 6.62 -17.04
N LEU A 378 -2.69 6.42 -17.97
CA LEU A 378 -1.26 6.45 -17.65
C LEU A 378 -0.80 7.81 -17.15
N SER A 379 -1.35 8.90 -17.68
CA SER A 379 -0.97 10.26 -17.29
C SER A 379 -1.50 10.62 -15.91
N GLU A 380 -2.75 10.25 -15.61
CA GLU A 380 -3.33 10.39 -14.28
C GLU A 380 -2.58 9.53 -13.28
N TRP A 381 -2.33 8.26 -13.64
CA TRP A 381 -1.55 7.35 -12.84
C TRP A 381 -0.15 7.92 -12.57
N ALA A 382 0.56 8.48 -13.55
CA ALA A 382 1.91 9.04 -13.38
C ALA A 382 1.94 10.46 -12.78
N ARG A 383 0.79 11.09 -12.51
CA ARG A 383 0.70 12.47 -12.03
C ARG A 383 1.34 12.62 -10.65
N PRO A 384 2.28 13.55 -10.41
CA PRO A 384 2.91 13.74 -9.10
C PRO A 384 1.91 13.84 -7.95
N GLY A 385 2.24 13.22 -6.81
CA GLY A 385 1.41 13.29 -5.61
C GLY A 385 0.26 12.27 -5.53
N SER A 386 0.32 11.17 -6.28
CA SER A 386 -0.67 10.09 -6.13
C SER A 386 -0.48 9.37 -4.79
N ASP A 387 -1.54 9.32 -3.98
CA ASP A 387 -1.57 8.62 -2.70
C ASP A 387 -1.10 7.16 -2.81
N SER A 388 -1.42 6.50 -3.93
CA SER A 388 -1.06 5.09 -4.15
C SER A 388 0.46 4.88 -4.18
N ARG A 389 1.24 5.81 -4.77
CA ARG A 389 2.71 5.69 -4.83
C ARG A 389 3.39 5.88 -3.49
N TYR A 390 2.79 6.64 -2.57
CA TYR A 390 3.33 6.75 -1.22
C TYR A 390 3.02 5.53 -0.37
N ARG A 391 1.85 4.89 -0.60
CA ARG A 391 1.41 3.71 0.16
C ARG A 391 2.03 2.41 -0.35
N HIS A 392 2.15 2.26 -1.67
CA HIS A 392 2.55 1.03 -2.34
C HIS A 392 3.69 1.24 -3.37
N PRO A 393 4.80 1.92 -3.01
CA PRO A 393 5.84 2.28 -3.97
C PRO A 393 6.42 1.08 -4.72
N HIS A 394 6.59 -0.07 -4.06
CA HIS A 394 7.13 -1.29 -4.68
C HIS A 394 6.17 -1.94 -5.66
N ALA A 395 4.87 -1.95 -5.36
CA ALA A 395 3.86 -2.44 -6.30
C ALA A 395 3.79 -1.53 -7.54
N GLU A 396 3.81 -0.22 -7.34
CA GLU A 396 3.78 0.76 -8.42
C GLU A 396 5.06 0.70 -9.29
N ALA A 397 6.23 0.48 -8.67
CA ALA A 397 7.49 0.28 -9.39
C ALA A 397 7.48 -1.04 -10.19
N ALA A 398 6.87 -2.10 -9.66
CA ALA A 398 6.70 -3.35 -10.39
C ALA A 398 5.83 -3.12 -11.64
N VAL A 399 4.68 -2.46 -11.48
CA VAL A 399 3.78 -2.14 -12.61
C VAL A 399 4.49 -1.29 -13.65
N ALA A 400 5.16 -0.20 -13.23
CA ALA A 400 5.93 0.66 -14.13
C ALA A 400 6.94 -0.11 -14.97
N SER A 401 7.70 -1.00 -14.31
CA SER A 401 8.75 -1.80 -14.94
C SER A 401 8.20 -2.87 -15.89
N ALA A 402 6.93 -3.26 -15.73
CA ALA A 402 6.28 -4.29 -16.53
C ALA A 402 5.57 -3.75 -17.78
N LEU A 403 5.31 -2.45 -17.89
CA LEU A 403 4.51 -1.89 -19.00
C LEU A 403 5.15 -2.04 -20.39
N LEU A 404 6.48 -1.90 -20.50
CA LEU A 404 7.17 -2.17 -21.77
C LEU A 404 7.19 -3.68 -22.10
N PRO A 405 7.59 -4.58 -21.18
CA PRO A 405 7.45 -6.02 -21.39
C PRO A 405 6.02 -6.48 -21.73
N TRP A 406 4.99 -5.87 -21.13
CA TRP A 406 3.59 -6.16 -21.42
C TRP A 406 3.25 -5.96 -22.90
N GLY A 407 3.62 -4.81 -23.46
CA GLY A 407 3.43 -4.56 -24.89
C GLY A 407 4.18 -5.56 -25.79
N HIS A 408 5.38 -5.98 -25.38
CA HIS A 408 6.15 -6.99 -26.11
C HIS A 408 5.47 -8.37 -26.05
N PHE A 409 4.97 -8.75 -24.88
CA PHE A 409 4.23 -9.99 -24.66
C PHE A 409 2.98 -10.04 -25.53
N LEU A 410 2.16 -8.99 -25.51
CA LEU A 410 0.96 -8.89 -26.35
C LEU A 410 1.28 -8.96 -27.85
N ARG A 411 2.38 -8.33 -28.30
CA ARG A 411 2.83 -8.43 -29.69
C ARG A 411 3.18 -9.87 -30.07
N ARG A 412 3.90 -10.59 -29.20
CA ARG A 412 4.27 -11.99 -29.46
C ARG A 412 3.08 -12.93 -29.56
N LEU A 413 2.01 -12.62 -28.84
CA LEU A 413 0.74 -13.33 -28.92
C LEU A 413 -0.11 -12.93 -30.14
N GLY A 414 0.37 -12.02 -30.99
CA GLY A 414 -0.38 -11.53 -32.15
C GLY A 414 -1.54 -10.60 -31.80
N LEU A 415 -1.62 -10.14 -30.54
CA LEU A 415 -2.66 -9.22 -30.06
C LEU A 415 -2.35 -7.75 -30.35
N LEU A 416 -1.09 -7.44 -30.67
CA LEU A 416 -0.66 -6.12 -31.13
C LEU A 416 0.09 -6.23 -32.46
N SER A 417 -0.27 -5.35 -33.40
CA SER A 417 0.52 -5.15 -34.62
C SER A 417 1.88 -4.50 -34.29
N SER A 418 2.85 -4.64 -35.18
CA SER A 418 4.16 -3.97 -35.05
C SER A 418 4.03 -2.44 -34.89
N GLN A 419 3.08 -1.83 -35.61
CA GLN A 419 2.81 -0.39 -35.52
C GLN A 419 2.21 -0.03 -34.16
N ALA A 420 1.21 -0.78 -33.68
CA ALA A 420 0.60 -0.55 -32.38
C ALA A 420 1.61 -0.71 -31.24
N HIS A 421 2.48 -1.71 -31.31
CA HIS A 421 3.56 -1.92 -30.35
C HIS A 421 4.59 -0.77 -30.37
N ALA A 422 4.99 -0.27 -31.54
CA ALA A 422 5.89 0.88 -31.64
C ALA A 422 5.25 2.14 -31.02
N ALA A 423 3.98 2.41 -31.32
CA ALA A 423 3.23 3.51 -30.74
C ALA A 423 3.09 3.37 -29.21
N TRP A 424 2.85 2.16 -28.71
CA TRP A 424 2.81 1.85 -27.28
C TRP A 424 4.12 2.21 -26.57
N ARG A 425 5.26 1.76 -27.12
CA ARG A 425 6.59 2.06 -26.54
C ARG A 425 6.81 3.57 -26.41
N VAL A 426 6.54 4.31 -27.48
CA VAL A 426 6.67 5.78 -27.48
C VAL A 426 5.76 6.41 -26.42
N ARG A 427 4.50 5.95 -26.32
CA ARG A 427 3.55 6.44 -25.32
C ARG A 427 4.06 6.20 -23.90
N VAL A 428 4.44 4.97 -23.57
CA VAL A 428 4.93 4.61 -22.23
C VAL A 428 6.15 5.43 -21.84
N THR A 429 7.19 5.45 -22.68
CA THR A 429 8.43 6.18 -22.38
C THR A 429 8.17 7.69 -22.25
N ARG A 430 7.31 8.27 -23.09
CA ARG A 430 6.95 9.69 -23.02
C ARG A 430 6.16 10.02 -21.75
N THR A 431 5.11 9.26 -21.45
CA THR A 431 4.21 9.56 -20.33
C THR A 431 4.86 9.25 -18.98
N LEU A 432 5.68 8.20 -18.90
CA LEU A 432 6.28 7.74 -17.65
C LEU A 432 7.74 8.18 -17.47
N GLY A 433 8.32 8.95 -18.39
CA GLY A 433 9.73 9.33 -18.35
C GLY A 433 10.16 10.09 -17.08
N ARG A 434 9.22 10.76 -16.41
CA ARG A 434 9.43 11.45 -15.12
C ARG A 434 9.07 10.62 -13.89
N LEU A 435 8.51 9.42 -14.07
CA LEU A 435 8.10 8.56 -12.97
C LEU A 435 9.28 8.13 -12.07
N PRO A 436 10.50 7.86 -12.59
CA PRO A 436 11.66 7.54 -11.76
C PRO A 436 11.99 8.59 -10.69
N GLU A 437 11.87 9.87 -11.00
CA GLU A 437 12.11 10.98 -10.06
C GLU A 437 11.12 10.95 -8.90
N GLN A 438 9.91 10.43 -9.13
CA GLN A 438 8.88 10.33 -8.10
C GLN A 438 9.12 9.16 -7.15
N PHE A 439 9.86 8.12 -7.58
CA PHE A 439 10.30 7.04 -6.72
C PHE A 439 11.52 7.40 -5.86
N ALA A 440 12.21 8.51 -6.15
CA ALA A 440 13.32 8.97 -5.33
C ALA A 440 12.91 9.36 -3.90
N PHE A 441 11.61 9.58 -3.67
CA PHE A 441 11.03 9.87 -2.36
C PHE A 441 10.59 8.61 -1.59
N ALA A 442 10.69 7.43 -2.21
CA ALA A 442 10.43 6.18 -1.52
C ALA A 442 11.60 5.82 -0.58
N ASP A 443 11.31 4.97 0.41
CA ASP A 443 12.32 4.51 1.36
C ASP A 443 13.36 3.56 0.75
N ASP A 444 13.11 3.07 -0.46
CA ASP A 444 14.01 2.27 -1.27
C ASP A 444 14.55 3.13 -2.42
N THR A 445 15.77 3.63 -2.26
CA THR A 445 16.43 4.52 -3.22
C THR A 445 16.76 3.85 -4.56
N ALA A 446 16.75 2.52 -4.61
CA ALA A 446 17.02 1.77 -5.84
C ALA A 446 15.80 1.73 -6.78
N LEU A 447 14.58 2.04 -6.31
CA LEU A 447 13.37 2.00 -7.16
C LEU A 447 13.44 2.96 -8.34
N GLY A 448 13.87 4.20 -8.13
CA GLY A 448 14.00 5.19 -9.20
C GLY A 448 14.92 4.71 -10.33
N PRO A 449 16.19 4.36 -10.04
CA PRO A 449 17.11 3.79 -11.02
C PRO A 449 16.59 2.53 -11.72
N GLU A 450 15.96 1.60 -10.99
CA GLU A 450 15.38 0.37 -11.58
C GLU A 450 14.26 0.68 -12.58
N VAL A 451 13.32 1.54 -12.20
CA VAL A 451 12.22 1.95 -13.08
C VAL A 451 12.75 2.73 -14.27
N PHE A 452 13.75 3.58 -14.07
CA PHE A 452 14.41 4.31 -15.16
C PHE A 452 15.01 3.35 -16.20
N LYS A 453 15.78 2.35 -15.75
CA LYS A 453 16.35 1.32 -16.62
C LYS A 453 15.26 0.56 -17.37
N ALA A 454 14.21 0.13 -16.66
CA ALA A 454 13.10 -0.61 -17.26
C ALA A 454 12.38 0.20 -18.35
N LEU A 455 12.18 1.51 -18.16
CA LEU A 455 11.50 2.39 -19.12
C LEU A 455 12.34 2.77 -20.35
N ARG A 456 13.66 2.56 -20.31
CA ARG A 456 14.53 2.66 -21.50
C ARG A 456 14.57 1.36 -22.30
N GLY A 457 14.24 0.24 -21.67
CA GLY A 457 14.31 -1.09 -22.26
C GLY A 457 15.73 -1.67 -22.25
N ASP A 458 16.54 -1.27 -21.27
CA ASP A 458 17.93 -1.70 -21.03
C ASP A 458 18.06 -2.89 -20.07
#